data_AF-A0A6J7ANE3-F1
#
_entry.id   AF-A0A6J7ANE3-F1
#
_cell.length_a   1.000
_cell.length_b   1.000
_cell.length_c   1.000
_cell.angle_alpha   90.00
_cell.angle_beta   90.00
_cell.angle_gamma   90.00
#
_symmetry.space_group_name_H-M   'P 1'
#
loop_
_entity.id
_entity.type
_entity.pdbx_description
1 polymer ?
#
loop_
_entity_poly.entity_id
_entity_poly.type
_entity_poly.pdbx_seq_one_letter_code
_entity_poly.pdbx_strand_id
1 'polypeptide(L)'
;MDLRIDDDELSTCVSCGLCLPHCPTYRVTGIEMLSPRGRISAMRGVQRDDAPVDRDFLHAIDTCVQCRGCETACPSGVPFGHLIEATRSTLSEAPPPGVRSTQPWWRRLGYRVLEHPRVLRAGTLALGVGQRFRVVPSGRLGLPARLPLRQKRLVATGNDVVLFTGCVMDAWQRDVHAAVQRVIELTGARVAISGDTAPCCGALHEHAGLDTRARLLASRVIDAVPGDHPILVDSAGCGAMLKDYGRLLGTAEARAFSARVRDVHEWLAERIDLLPALGAGVPRGKVAVQDPCHLRHVQKAHLPVRTVLARYVDVVELDDEGLCCGAGGAYSVLHPDMARDIRHRKLESIERSATAVVASANPGCSMHLCAAGIDARHPLVIVDAIIAEGGLAHGR
;
A
#
# COMPACT_ATOMS: atom_id res chain seq x y z
N MET A 1 2.82 -29.66 -10.51
CA MET A 1 3.94 -28.80 -10.02
C MET A 1 3.60 -28.38 -8.59
N ASP A 2 4.50 -28.56 -7.62
CA ASP A 2 4.23 -28.10 -6.25
C ASP A 2 4.34 -26.57 -6.16
N LEU A 3 3.23 -25.91 -5.80
CA LEU A 3 3.15 -24.46 -5.65
C LEU A 3 3.65 -23.97 -4.27
N ARG A 4 4.01 -24.89 -3.35
CA ARG A 4 4.40 -24.59 -1.97
C ARG A 4 3.30 -23.90 -1.18
N ILE A 5 2.06 -24.32 -1.42
CA ILE A 5 0.86 -23.81 -0.75
C ILE A 5 0.44 -24.82 0.33
N ASP A 6 -0.07 -24.32 1.46
CA ASP A 6 -0.68 -25.17 2.49
C ASP A 6 -2.02 -25.75 2.00
N ASP A 7 -2.13 -27.08 2.01
CA ASP A 7 -3.31 -27.79 1.56
C ASP A 7 -4.55 -27.52 2.42
N ASP A 8 -4.39 -27.25 3.71
CA ASP A 8 -5.51 -26.93 4.58
C ASP A 8 -6.07 -25.54 4.26
N GLU A 9 -5.18 -24.57 4.02
CA GLU A 9 -5.57 -23.22 3.55
C GLU A 9 -6.31 -23.31 2.19
N LEU A 10 -5.85 -24.17 1.28
CA LEU A 10 -6.44 -24.35 -0.05
C LEU A 10 -7.81 -25.06 -0.01
N SER A 11 -8.00 -25.98 0.92
CA SER A 11 -9.26 -26.69 1.16
C SER A 11 -10.33 -25.82 1.83
N THR A 12 -9.94 -24.72 2.49
CA THR A 12 -10.85 -23.80 3.17
C THR A 12 -11.89 -23.17 2.22
N CYS A 13 -11.57 -23.05 0.92
CA CYS A 13 -12.48 -22.47 -0.06
C CYS A 13 -13.58 -23.46 -0.50
N VAL A 14 -14.83 -23.12 -0.17
CA VAL A 14 -16.05 -23.85 -0.57
C VAL A 14 -16.70 -23.33 -1.87
N SER A 15 -16.02 -22.44 -2.61
CA SER A 15 -16.47 -21.90 -3.90
C SER A 15 -17.84 -21.18 -3.93
N CYS A 16 -18.32 -20.66 -2.79
CA CYS A 16 -19.65 -20.04 -2.68
C CYS A 16 -19.86 -18.74 -3.50
N GLY A 17 -18.78 -18.03 -3.88
CA GLY A 17 -18.86 -16.83 -4.72
C GLY A 17 -19.07 -15.50 -3.99
N LEU A 18 -19.10 -15.48 -2.64
CA LEU A 18 -19.21 -14.23 -1.87
C LEU A 18 -18.01 -13.28 -2.08
N CYS A 19 -16.87 -13.80 -2.52
CA CYS A 19 -15.69 -13.00 -2.84
C CYS A 19 -15.80 -12.24 -4.17
N LEU A 20 -16.75 -12.58 -5.04
CA LEU A 20 -16.86 -12.03 -6.40
C LEU A 20 -17.11 -10.50 -6.41
N PRO A 21 -18.05 -9.95 -5.61
CA PRO A 21 -18.32 -8.52 -5.62
C PRO A 21 -17.14 -7.66 -5.16
N HIS A 22 -16.23 -8.25 -4.36
CA HIS A 22 -15.07 -7.60 -3.75
C HIS A 22 -13.76 -7.81 -4.54
N CYS A 23 -13.80 -8.57 -5.65
CA CYS A 23 -12.63 -8.78 -6.50
C CYS A 23 -12.60 -7.77 -7.65
N PRO A 24 -11.63 -6.83 -7.68
CA PRO A 24 -11.63 -5.77 -8.68
C PRO A 24 -11.45 -6.29 -10.11
N THR A 25 -10.66 -7.34 -10.30
CA THR A 25 -10.42 -7.93 -11.63
C THR A 25 -11.63 -8.68 -12.16
N TYR A 26 -12.34 -9.43 -11.31
CA TYR A 26 -13.62 -10.03 -11.68
C TYR A 26 -14.69 -8.97 -11.96
N ARG A 27 -14.77 -7.90 -11.16
CA ARG A 27 -15.74 -6.80 -11.35
C ARG A 27 -15.59 -6.05 -12.66
N VAL A 28 -14.39 -6.07 -13.26
CA VAL A 28 -14.11 -5.48 -14.56
C VAL A 28 -14.32 -6.49 -15.69
N THR A 29 -13.93 -7.75 -15.48
CA THR A 29 -13.86 -8.73 -16.59
C THR A 29 -15.07 -9.64 -16.68
N GLY A 30 -15.76 -9.93 -15.57
CA GLY A 30 -16.79 -10.97 -15.48
C GLY A 30 -16.26 -12.40 -15.64
N ILE A 31 -14.95 -12.59 -15.82
CA ILE A 31 -14.33 -13.88 -16.10
C ILE A 31 -14.09 -14.61 -14.78
N GLU A 32 -14.77 -15.73 -14.57
CA GLU A 32 -14.69 -16.51 -13.33
C GLU A 32 -13.26 -16.94 -12.99
N MET A 33 -12.45 -17.33 -13.97
CA MET A 33 -11.04 -17.69 -13.77
C MET A 33 -10.22 -16.54 -13.16
N LEU A 34 -10.61 -15.28 -13.42
CA LEU A 34 -9.99 -14.08 -12.86
C LEU A 34 -10.63 -13.63 -11.55
N SER A 35 -11.46 -14.47 -10.92
CA SER A 35 -11.99 -14.27 -9.59
C SER A 35 -11.08 -14.87 -8.51
N PRO A 36 -11.31 -14.60 -7.20
CA PRO A 36 -10.53 -15.23 -6.14
C PRO A 36 -10.79 -16.73 -6.07
N ARG A 37 -12.05 -17.18 -6.15
CA ARG A 37 -12.38 -18.61 -6.13
C ARG A 37 -11.93 -19.33 -7.40
N GLY A 38 -11.98 -18.67 -8.56
CA GLY A 38 -11.45 -19.22 -9.81
C GLY A 38 -9.94 -19.46 -9.73
N ARG A 39 -9.19 -18.48 -9.19
CA ARG A 39 -7.75 -18.64 -8.93
C ARG A 39 -7.46 -19.76 -7.94
N ILE A 40 -8.21 -19.86 -6.84
CA ILE A 40 -8.07 -20.96 -5.88
C ILE A 40 -8.33 -22.32 -6.54
N SER A 41 -9.38 -22.42 -7.38
CA SER A 41 -9.67 -23.64 -8.13
C SER A 41 -8.52 -24.01 -9.06
N ALA A 42 -7.93 -23.02 -9.74
CA ALA A 42 -6.79 -23.23 -10.62
C ALA A 42 -5.52 -23.66 -9.84
N MET A 43 -5.25 -23.03 -8.68
CA MET A 43 -4.18 -23.43 -7.76
C MET A 43 -4.37 -24.87 -7.28
N ARG A 44 -5.61 -25.26 -6.93
CA ARG A 44 -5.94 -26.63 -6.53
C ARG A 44 -5.65 -27.64 -7.63
N GLY A 45 -6.05 -27.34 -8.87
CA GLY A 45 -5.73 -28.20 -10.01
C GLY A 45 -4.23 -28.42 -10.17
N VAL A 46 -3.42 -27.38 -10.06
CA VAL A 46 -1.95 -27.49 -10.20
C VAL A 46 -1.29 -28.18 -9.00
N GLN A 47 -1.77 -27.90 -7.77
CA GLN A 47 -1.22 -28.44 -6.53
C GLN A 47 -1.56 -29.92 -6.32
N ARG A 48 -2.81 -30.33 -6.60
CA ARG A 48 -3.34 -31.67 -6.26
C ARG A 48 -3.58 -32.56 -7.46
N ASP A 49 -4.05 -31.99 -8.56
CA ASP A 49 -4.62 -32.75 -9.67
C ASP A 49 -3.65 -32.85 -10.87
N ASP A 50 -2.38 -32.51 -10.64
CA ASP A 50 -1.31 -32.45 -11.65
C ASP A 50 -1.67 -31.65 -12.91
N ALA A 51 -2.54 -30.64 -12.77
CA ALA A 51 -2.90 -29.78 -13.87
C ALA A 51 -1.67 -28.98 -14.37
N PRO A 52 -1.55 -28.76 -15.69
CA PRO A 52 -0.41 -28.05 -16.24
C PRO A 52 -0.45 -26.56 -15.86
N VAL A 53 0.74 -25.98 -15.68
CA VAL A 53 0.91 -24.52 -15.58
C VAL A 53 0.93 -23.95 -17.00
N ASP A 54 -0.26 -23.69 -17.53
CA ASP A 54 -0.46 -23.16 -18.88
C ASP A 54 -0.58 -21.61 -18.89
N ARG A 55 -0.88 -21.05 -20.07
CA ARG A 55 -1.00 -19.60 -20.25
C ARG A 55 -2.16 -19.00 -19.47
N ASP A 56 -3.26 -19.74 -19.33
CA ASP A 56 -4.48 -19.26 -18.68
C ASP A 56 -4.29 -19.22 -17.17
N PHE A 57 -3.66 -20.25 -16.60
CA PHE A 57 -3.23 -20.26 -15.20
C PHE A 57 -2.31 -19.06 -14.91
N LEU A 58 -1.25 -18.88 -15.71
CA LEU A 58 -0.30 -17.77 -15.52
C LEU A 58 -1.00 -16.42 -15.61
N HIS A 59 -1.90 -16.24 -16.58
CA HIS A 59 -2.68 -15.02 -16.73
C HIS A 59 -3.58 -14.77 -15.51
N ALA A 60 -4.24 -15.81 -14.99
CA ALA A 60 -5.07 -15.70 -13.80
C ALA A 60 -4.25 -15.26 -12.58
N ILE A 61 -3.08 -15.84 -12.36
CA ILE A 61 -2.20 -15.48 -11.25
C ILE A 61 -1.59 -14.07 -11.40
N ASP A 62 -1.08 -13.73 -12.59
CA ASP A 62 -0.38 -12.47 -12.85
C ASP A 62 -1.34 -11.26 -12.76
N THR A 63 -2.58 -11.41 -13.21
CA THR A 63 -3.57 -10.33 -13.16
C THR A 63 -4.12 -10.02 -11.77
N CYS A 64 -3.83 -10.82 -10.74
CA CYS A 64 -4.25 -10.50 -9.38
C CYS A 64 -3.62 -9.19 -8.86
N VAL A 65 -4.42 -8.28 -8.33
CA VAL A 65 -3.92 -7.02 -7.74
C VAL A 65 -3.34 -7.23 -6.33
N GLN A 66 -3.64 -8.36 -5.67
CA GLN A 66 -3.32 -8.63 -4.25
C GLN A 66 -3.94 -7.62 -3.26
N CYS A 67 -5.12 -7.08 -3.58
CA CYS A 67 -5.83 -6.14 -2.70
C CYS A 67 -6.43 -6.79 -1.44
N ARG A 68 -6.53 -8.13 -1.40
CA ARG A 68 -7.07 -8.93 -0.28
C ARG A 68 -8.52 -8.60 0.16
N GLY A 69 -9.28 -7.83 -0.62
CA GLY A 69 -10.71 -7.60 -0.35
C GLY A 69 -11.55 -8.87 -0.27
N CYS A 70 -11.14 -9.91 -1.01
CA CYS A 70 -11.75 -11.24 -0.95
C CYS A 70 -11.58 -11.96 0.39
N GLU A 71 -10.52 -11.69 1.16
CA GLU A 71 -10.31 -12.31 2.48
C GLU A 71 -11.32 -11.74 3.48
N THR A 72 -11.49 -10.42 3.51
CA THR A 72 -12.46 -9.76 4.39
C THR A 72 -13.90 -10.19 4.10
N ALA A 73 -14.23 -10.46 2.82
CA ALA A 73 -15.56 -10.92 2.42
C ALA A 73 -15.79 -12.43 2.62
N CYS A 74 -14.75 -13.20 2.93
CA CYS A 74 -14.85 -14.66 2.97
C CYS A 74 -15.33 -15.14 4.35
N PRO A 75 -16.53 -15.75 4.47
CA PRO A 75 -16.99 -16.28 5.76
C PRO A 75 -16.18 -17.50 6.22
N SER A 76 -15.56 -18.22 5.28
CA SER A 76 -14.71 -19.38 5.57
C SER A 76 -13.31 -18.97 6.03
N GLY A 77 -12.94 -17.69 5.94
CA GLY A 77 -11.62 -17.22 6.36
C GLY A 77 -10.45 -17.70 5.49
N VAL A 78 -10.67 -17.89 4.18
CA VAL A 78 -9.60 -18.31 3.26
C VAL A 78 -8.47 -17.27 3.26
N PRO A 79 -7.21 -17.65 3.58
CA PRO A 79 -6.06 -16.74 3.56
C PRO A 79 -5.54 -16.56 2.12
N PHE A 80 -6.38 -16.04 1.23
CA PHE A 80 -6.13 -15.94 -0.21
C PHE A 80 -4.78 -15.29 -0.56
N GLY A 81 -4.37 -14.30 0.23
CA GLY A 81 -3.08 -13.64 0.16
C GLY A 81 -1.92 -14.62 0.27
N HIS A 82 -1.92 -15.51 1.27
CA HIS A 82 -0.86 -16.52 1.39
C HIS A 82 -0.81 -17.42 0.16
N LEU A 83 -1.98 -17.86 -0.33
CA LEU A 83 -2.09 -18.72 -1.51
C LEU A 83 -1.49 -18.04 -2.75
N ILE A 84 -1.87 -16.79 -3.03
CA ILE A 84 -1.39 -16.06 -4.22
C ILE A 84 0.09 -15.70 -4.13
N GLU A 85 0.57 -15.35 -2.94
CA GLU A 85 1.97 -15.01 -2.65
C GLU A 85 2.89 -16.23 -2.86
N ALA A 86 2.53 -17.36 -2.25
CA ALA A 86 3.24 -18.63 -2.42
C ALA A 86 3.27 -19.07 -3.90
N THR A 87 2.11 -18.99 -4.58
CA THR A 87 2.03 -19.31 -6.01
C THR A 87 2.97 -18.43 -6.84
N ARG A 88 2.94 -17.10 -6.65
CA ARG A 88 3.81 -16.17 -7.39
C ARG A 88 5.28 -16.39 -7.09
N SER A 89 5.62 -16.66 -5.84
CA SER A 89 6.99 -17.00 -5.43
C SER A 89 7.50 -18.23 -6.18
N THR A 90 6.73 -19.32 -6.18
CA THR A 90 7.08 -20.55 -6.90
C THR A 90 7.23 -20.33 -8.40
N LEU A 91 6.30 -19.62 -9.05
CA LEU A 91 6.42 -19.31 -10.48
C LEU A 91 7.62 -18.41 -10.82
N SER A 92 8.04 -17.54 -9.90
CA SER A 92 9.15 -16.61 -10.09
C SER A 92 10.52 -17.27 -9.84
N GLU A 93 10.60 -18.18 -8.88
CA GLU A 93 11.84 -18.89 -8.50
C GLU A 93 12.09 -20.12 -9.38
N ALA A 94 11.04 -20.86 -9.72
CA ALA A 94 11.11 -22.09 -10.50
C ALA A 94 10.07 -22.08 -11.64
N PRO A 95 10.22 -21.22 -12.67
CA PRO A 95 9.30 -21.19 -13.79
C PRO A 95 9.29 -22.55 -14.52
N PRO A 96 8.12 -23.07 -14.93
CA PRO A 96 8.03 -24.34 -15.65
C PRO A 96 8.84 -24.33 -16.96
N PRO A 97 9.33 -25.50 -17.43
CA PRO A 97 10.00 -25.60 -18.73
C PRO A 97 9.14 -25.04 -19.86
N GLY A 98 9.71 -24.18 -20.71
CA GLY A 98 9.00 -23.56 -21.83
C GLY A 98 8.13 -22.35 -21.46
N VAL A 99 7.96 -22.04 -20.17
CA VAL A 99 7.24 -20.85 -19.69
C VAL A 99 8.22 -19.69 -19.47
N ARG A 100 7.90 -18.52 -20.00
CA ARG A 100 8.68 -17.30 -19.71
C ARG A 100 8.44 -16.85 -18.28
N SER A 101 9.51 -16.58 -17.53
CA SER A 101 9.40 -16.03 -16.18
C SER A 101 8.56 -14.75 -16.17
N THR A 102 7.63 -14.65 -15.23
CA THR A 102 6.84 -13.43 -14.94
C THR A 102 7.72 -12.28 -14.44
N GLN A 103 8.94 -12.58 -14.00
CA GLN A 103 9.94 -11.63 -13.52
C GLN A 103 11.23 -11.68 -14.35
N PRO A 104 11.21 -11.18 -15.60
CA PRO A 104 12.41 -11.06 -16.43
C PRO A 104 13.45 -10.12 -15.78
N TRP A 105 14.70 -10.22 -16.24
CA TRP A 105 15.86 -9.55 -15.64
C TRP A 105 15.66 -8.02 -15.47
N TRP A 106 14.98 -7.36 -16.41
CA TRP A 106 14.75 -5.91 -16.36
C TRP A 106 13.75 -5.52 -15.26
N ARG A 107 12.73 -6.35 -14.97
CA ARG A 107 11.84 -6.15 -13.82
C ARG A 107 12.62 -6.30 -12.52
N ARG A 108 13.44 -7.35 -12.42
CA ARG A 108 14.33 -7.58 -11.27
C ARG A 108 15.29 -6.42 -11.05
N LEU A 109 15.83 -5.83 -12.13
CA LEU A 109 16.65 -4.63 -12.05
C LEU A 109 15.85 -3.43 -11.50
N GLY A 110 14.62 -3.22 -11.97
CA GLY A 110 13.73 -2.19 -11.44
C GLY A 110 13.49 -2.34 -9.94
N TYR A 111 13.19 -3.55 -9.47
CA TYR A 111 13.03 -3.82 -8.04
C TYR A 111 14.32 -3.58 -7.23
N ARG A 112 15.49 -3.98 -7.76
CA ARG A 112 16.79 -3.68 -7.13
C ARG A 112 17.05 -2.19 -6.95
N VAL A 113 16.62 -1.34 -7.88
CA VAL A 113 16.75 0.12 -7.72
C VAL A 113 15.91 0.63 -6.54
N LEU A 114 14.72 0.05 -6.32
CA LEU A 114 13.86 0.42 -5.19
C LEU A 114 14.47 0.03 -3.82
N GLU A 115 15.39 -0.93 -3.78
CA GLU A 115 16.12 -1.31 -2.56
C GLU A 115 17.06 -0.21 -2.05
N HIS A 116 17.38 0.79 -2.90
CA HIS A 116 18.35 1.84 -2.61
C HIS A 116 17.70 3.23 -2.61
N PRO A 117 17.16 3.72 -1.47
CA PRO A 117 16.46 5.01 -1.38
C PRO A 117 17.27 6.22 -1.90
N ARG A 118 18.59 6.22 -1.69
CA ARG A 118 19.50 7.26 -2.21
C ARG A 118 19.54 7.29 -3.73
N VAL A 119 19.63 6.12 -4.36
CA VAL A 119 19.63 5.98 -5.83
C VAL A 119 18.28 6.39 -6.37
N LEU A 120 17.18 5.97 -5.73
CA LEU A 120 15.84 6.35 -6.14
C LEU A 120 15.61 7.86 -6.08
N ARG A 121 16.07 8.54 -5.01
CA ARG A 121 15.99 10.00 -4.90
C ARG A 121 16.85 10.72 -5.93
N ALA A 122 18.08 10.28 -6.16
CA ALA A 122 18.96 10.85 -7.18
C ALA A 122 18.38 10.68 -8.59
N GLY A 123 17.88 9.47 -8.92
CA GLY A 123 17.21 9.18 -10.18
C GLY A 123 15.93 9.99 -10.36
N THR A 124 15.15 10.15 -9.28
CA THR A 124 13.94 11.00 -9.28
C THR A 124 14.28 12.45 -9.61
N LEU A 125 15.32 13.02 -9.01
CA LEU A 125 15.77 14.37 -9.29
C LEU A 125 16.19 14.52 -10.77
N ALA A 126 16.99 13.59 -11.27
CA ALA A 126 17.43 13.59 -12.67
C ALA A 126 16.24 13.51 -13.64
N LEU A 127 15.28 12.60 -13.38
CA LEU A 127 14.07 12.46 -14.18
C LEU A 127 13.16 13.69 -14.08
N GLY A 128 13.04 14.30 -12.89
CA GLY A 128 12.27 15.53 -12.69
C GLY A 128 12.88 16.71 -13.47
N VAL A 129 14.21 16.83 -13.50
CA VAL A 129 14.91 17.81 -14.34
C VAL A 129 14.64 17.52 -15.82
N GLY A 130 14.69 16.25 -16.21
CA GLY A 130 14.30 15.82 -17.56
C GLY A 130 12.86 16.19 -17.93
N GLN A 131 11.89 16.04 -17.02
CA GLN A 131 10.49 16.47 -17.21
C GLN A 131 10.40 18.00 -17.36
N ARG A 132 11.15 18.77 -16.56
CA ARG A 132 11.21 20.24 -16.61
C ARG A 132 11.70 20.76 -17.96
N PHE A 133 12.63 20.05 -18.59
CA PHE A 133 13.17 20.33 -19.92
C PHE A 133 12.49 19.55 -21.05
N ARG A 134 11.39 18.84 -20.78
CA ARG A 134 10.61 18.04 -21.76
C ARG A 134 11.41 16.94 -22.48
N VAL A 135 12.53 16.49 -21.91
CA VAL A 135 13.33 15.36 -22.40
C VAL A 135 12.71 14.03 -21.99
N VAL A 136 12.04 14.00 -20.83
CA VAL A 136 11.35 12.81 -20.30
C VAL A 136 9.83 13.05 -20.35
N PRO A 137 9.03 12.11 -20.91
CA PRO A 137 7.59 12.27 -20.96
C PRO A 137 6.96 12.18 -19.56
N SER A 138 6.09 13.14 -19.23
CA SER A 138 5.28 13.12 -18.01
C SER A 138 4.17 12.06 -18.09
N GLY A 139 3.90 11.35 -16.99
CA GLY A 139 2.77 10.42 -16.90
C GLY A 139 2.90 9.14 -17.73
N ARG A 140 4.07 8.85 -18.30
CA ARG A 140 4.38 7.58 -18.98
C ARG A 140 5.30 6.72 -18.13
N LEU A 141 5.36 5.42 -18.42
CA LEU A 141 6.27 4.45 -17.78
C LEU A 141 6.11 4.36 -16.24
N GLY A 142 4.91 4.67 -15.71
CA GLY A 142 4.67 4.64 -14.27
C GLY A 142 5.24 5.82 -13.49
N LEU A 143 5.75 6.86 -14.17
CA LEU A 143 6.22 8.08 -13.51
C LEU A 143 5.05 9.03 -13.23
N PRO A 144 5.01 9.65 -12.04
CA PRO A 144 4.12 10.77 -11.76
C PRO A 144 4.23 11.89 -12.80
N ALA A 145 3.13 12.63 -12.99
CA ALA A 145 3.08 13.76 -13.93
C ALA A 145 4.13 14.84 -13.60
N ARG A 146 4.44 15.01 -12.31
CA ARG A 146 5.46 15.91 -11.81
C ARG A 146 6.26 15.21 -10.72
N LEU A 147 7.56 15.01 -10.98
CA LEU A 147 8.49 14.52 -9.97
C LEU A 147 9.04 15.69 -9.13
N PRO A 148 9.31 15.48 -7.83
CA PRO A 148 9.81 16.53 -6.95
C PRO A 148 11.26 16.91 -7.31
N LEU A 149 11.50 18.18 -7.60
CA LEU A 149 12.83 18.76 -7.83
C LEU A 149 13.53 19.21 -6.54
N ARG A 150 12.75 19.43 -5.47
CA ARG A 150 13.24 19.84 -4.16
C ARG A 150 12.50 19.05 -3.11
N GLN A 151 13.25 18.44 -2.21
CA GLN A 151 12.71 17.70 -1.08
C GLN A 151 13.03 18.43 0.23
N LYS A 152 12.06 18.53 1.13
CA LYS A 152 12.32 19.03 2.49
C LYS A 152 13.19 18.01 3.23
N ARG A 153 14.19 18.49 3.95
CA ARG A 153 14.98 17.63 4.85
C ARG A 153 14.11 17.29 6.05
N LEU A 154 13.93 16.01 6.32
CA LEU A 154 13.35 15.53 7.58
C LEU A 154 14.46 15.56 8.64
N VAL A 155 14.15 16.08 9.82
CA VAL A 155 15.10 16.22 10.94
C VAL A 155 14.49 15.52 12.13
N ALA A 156 15.23 14.58 12.73
CA ALA A 156 14.74 13.85 13.88
C ALA A 156 14.68 14.78 15.11
N THR A 157 13.64 14.64 15.91
CA THR A 157 13.41 15.45 17.11
C THR A 157 13.59 14.66 18.40
N GLY A 158 13.74 13.34 18.32
CA GLY A 158 13.97 12.43 19.45
C GLY A 158 13.73 10.98 19.06
N ASN A 159 13.35 10.15 20.01
CA ASN A 159 13.20 8.70 19.81
C ASN A 159 11.97 8.10 20.50
N ASP A 160 10.93 8.88 20.79
CA ASP A 160 9.73 8.37 21.45
C ASP A 160 8.96 7.43 20.50
N VAL A 161 8.98 7.73 19.19
CA VAL A 161 8.48 6.89 18.10
C VAL A 161 9.44 6.92 16.90
N VAL A 162 9.38 5.91 16.03
CA VAL A 162 10.11 5.89 14.75
C VAL A 162 9.13 6.06 13.59
N LEU A 163 9.31 7.09 12.76
CA LEU A 163 8.62 7.22 11.47
C LEU A 163 9.36 6.41 10.38
N PHE A 164 8.70 5.38 9.88
CA PHE A 164 9.21 4.57 8.77
C PHE A 164 8.90 5.25 7.43
N THR A 165 9.96 5.67 6.71
CA THR A 165 9.84 6.48 5.48
C THR A 165 9.74 5.63 4.21
N GLY A 166 10.24 4.39 4.25
CA GLY A 166 10.26 3.51 3.09
C GLY A 166 11.07 4.06 1.92
N CYS A 167 10.73 3.66 0.69
CA CYS A 167 11.50 4.01 -0.51
C CYS A 167 10.74 4.99 -1.43
N VAL A 168 9.61 4.56 -1.99
CA VAL A 168 8.86 5.33 -3.00
C VAL A 168 8.24 6.59 -2.37
N MET A 169 7.65 6.46 -1.18
CA MET A 169 7.04 7.58 -0.49
C MET A 169 8.08 8.63 -0.11
N ASP A 170 9.23 8.21 0.41
CA ASP A 170 10.35 9.10 0.70
C ASP A 170 10.92 9.79 -0.56
N ALA A 171 10.91 9.12 -1.71
CA ALA A 171 11.38 9.69 -2.97
C ALA A 171 10.37 10.65 -3.62
N TRP A 172 9.07 10.38 -3.55
CA TRP A 172 8.07 11.08 -4.37
C TRP A 172 7.05 11.90 -3.57
N GLN A 173 6.86 11.61 -2.28
CA GLN A 173 5.85 12.19 -1.39
C GLN A 173 6.43 12.52 0.00
N ARG A 174 7.68 12.98 0.05
CA ARG A 174 8.40 13.29 1.30
C ARG A 174 7.74 14.40 2.12
N ASP A 175 6.96 15.25 1.48
CA ASP A 175 6.11 16.26 2.11
C ASP A 175 5.05 15.62 3.01
N VAL A 176 4.55 14.42 2.66
CA VAL A 176 3.65 13.64 3.52
C VAL A 176 4.34 13.27 4.83
N HIS A 177 5.55 12.69 4.77
CA HIS A 177 6.32 12.38 5.99
C HIS A 177 6.54 13.62 6.86
N ALA A 178 6.79 14.78 6.24
CA ALA A 178 6.97 16.03 6.97
C ALA A 178 5.68 16.49 7.66
N ALA A 179 4.53 16.37 7.01
CA ALA A 179 3.22 16.66 7.62
C ALA A 179 2.90 15.68 8.75
N VAL A 180 3.14 14.39 8.52
CA VAL A 180 2.97 13.32 9.52
C VAL A 180 3.81 13.60 10.76
N GLN A 181 5.10 13.93 10.58
CA GLN A 181 5.99 14.27 11.68
C GLN A 181 5.44 15.47 12.49
N ARG A 182 5.03 16.55 11.83
CA ARG A 182 4.46 17.72 12.51
C ARG A 182 3.22 17.37 13.32
N VAL A 183 2.31 16.58 12.77
CA VAL A 183 1.08 16.17 13.47
C VAL A 183 1.40 15.27 14.67
N ILE A 184 2.38 14.37 14.57
CA ILE A 184 2.85 13.57 15.71
C ILE A 184 3.45 14.47 16.79
N GLU A 185 4.27 15.45 16.41
CA GLU A 185 4.93 16.37 17.36
C GLU A 185 3.94 17.26 18.11
N LEU A 186 2.77 17.54 17.54
CA LEU A 186 1.69 18.25 18.24
C LEU A 186 1.14 17.46 19.44
N THR A 187 1.31 16.14 19.49
CA THR A 187 0.95 15.37 20.70
C THR A 187 2.04 15.45 21.79
N GLY A 188 3.13 16.20 21.56
CA GLY A 188 4.31 16.26 22.42
C GLY A 188 5.31 15.12 22.22
N ALA A 189 5.07 14.19 21.30
CA ALA A 189 5.98 13.09 21.02
C ALA A 189 7.12 13.52 20.10
N ARG A 190 8.34 13.03 20.35
CA ARG A 190 9.49 13.28 19.50
C ARG A 190 9.74 12.12 18.54
N VAL A 191 10.16 12.45 17.33
CA VAL A 191 10.17 11.52 16.20
C VAL A 191 11.60 11.19 15.76
N ALA A 192 11.94 9.91 15.79
CA ALA A 192 13.07 9.36 15.07
C ALA A 192 12.66 9.06 13.62
N ILE A 193 13.58 9.19 12.68
CA ILE A 193 13.32 8.96 11.26
C ILE A 193 14.23 7.85 10.77
N SER A 194 13.62 6.78 10.23
CA SER A 194 14.36 5.71 9.55
C SER A 194 15.24 6.25 8.41
N GLY A 195 14.67 7.05 7.52
CA GLY A 195 15.39 7.71 6.42
C GLY A 195 16.30 6.74 5.66
N ASP A 196 17.58 7.09 5.54
CA ASP A 196 18.56 6.28 4.81
C ASP A 196 19.11 5.08 5.59
N THR A 197 18.78 4.91 6.88
CA THR A 197 19.28 3.76 7.65
C THR A 197 18.51 2.49 7.32
N ALA A 198 17.21 2.60 7.05
CA ALA A 198 16.38 1.47 6.66
C ALA A 198 16.23 1.37 5.14
N PRO A 199 16.31 0.16 4.55
CA PRO A 199 16.03 -0.03 3.13
C PRO A 199 14.52 -0.03 2.85
N CYS A 200 14.15 -0.34 1.60
CA CYS A 200 12.77 -0.65 1.21
C CYS A 200 12.14 -1.72 2.12
N CYS A 201 10.85 -1.59 2.41
CA CYS A 201 10.06 -2.58 3.17
C CYS A 201 9.90 -3.95 2.49
N GLY A 202 10.20 -4.07 1.20
CA GLY A 202 10.04 -5.33 0.47
C GLY A 202 8.63 -5.64 -0.04
N ALA A 203 7.61 -4.82 0.24
CA ALA A 203 6.23 -5.07 -0.19
C ALA A 203 6.08 -5.33 -1.70
N LEU A 204 6.75 -4.52 -2.53
CA LEU A 204 6.72 -4.70 -3.99
C LEU A 204 7.50 -5.93 -4.47
N HIS A 205 8.47 -6.40 -3.69
CA HIS A 205 9.23 -7.61 -4.00
C HIS A 205 8.38 -8.84 -3.70
N GLU A 206 7.72 -8.85 -2.55
CA GLU A 206 6.74 -9.85 -2.14
C GLU A 206 5.66 -9.99 -3.22
N HIS A 207 4.99 -8.89 -3.59
CA HIS A 207 3.94 -8.93 -4.62
C HIS A 207 4.41 -9.47 -5.98
N ALA A 208 5.69 -9.29 -6.29
CA ALA A 208 6.31 -9.77 -7.51
C ALA A 208 6.70 -11.25 -7.46
N GLY A 209 6.52 -11.93 -6.32
CA GLY A 209 7.01 -13.29 -6.10
C GLY A 209 8.53 -13.35 -5.92
N LEU A 210 9.17 -12.28 -5.46
CA LEU A 210 10.60 -12.24 -5.15
C LEU A 210 10.81 -12.50 -3.64
N ASP A 211 10.26 -13.60 -3.13
CA ASP A 211 10.18 -13.93 -1.70
C ASP A 211 11.56 -13.93 -1.01
N THR A 212 12.54 -14.63 -1.60
CA THR A 212 13.92 -14.62 -1.09
C THR A 212 14.47 -13.20 -0.89
N ARG A 213 14.13 -12.26 -1.78
CA ARG A 213 14.58 -10.86 -1.68
C ARG A 213 13.75 -10.06 -0.67
N ALA A 214 12.44 -10.31 -0.60
CA ALA A 214 11.56 -9.71 0.39
C ALA A 214 11.98 -10.08 1.82
N ARG A 215 12.31 -11.35 2.08
CA ARG A 215 12.87 -11.83 3.35
C ARG A 215 14.18 -11.13 3.72
N LEU A 216 15.11 -11.01 2.77
CA LEU A 216 16.37 -10.30 2.99
C LEU A 216 16.16 -8.82 3.36
N LEU A 217 15.23 -8.14 2.69
CA LEU A 217 14.89 -6.75 3.01
C LEU A 217 14.24 -6.64 4.39
N ALA A 218 13.36 -7.58 4.74
CA ALA A 218 12.73 -7.62 6.05
C ALA A 218 13.76 -7.72 7.19
N SER A 219 14.72 -8.65 7.08
CA SER A 219 15.82 -8.77 8.07
C SER A 219 16.61 -7.47 8.18
N ARG A 220 16.98 -6.84 7.07
CA ARG A 220 17.72 -5.57 7.08
C ARG A 220 16.93 -4.41 7.69
N VAL A 221 15.61 -4.37 7.51
CA VAL A 221 14.76 -3.36 8.15
C VAL A 221 14.71 -3.58 9.67
N ILE A 222 14.62 -4.83 10.11
CA ILE A 222 14.66 -5.19 11.55
C ILE A 222 16.00 -4.72 12.15
N ASP A 223 17.12 -5.01 11.50
CA ASP A 223 18.45 -4.60 11.94
C ASP A 223 18.62 -3.07 11.99
N ALA A 224 18.02 -2.36 11.01
CA ALA A 224 18.12 -0.90 10.89
C ALA A 224 17.21 -0.12 11.85
N VAL A 225 16.18 -0.76 12.42
CA VAL A 225 15.23 -0.13 13.35
C VAL A 225 15.13 -0.96 14.65
N PRO A 226 16.22 -0.98 15.44
CA PRO A 226 16.29 -1.74 16.69
C PRO A 226 15.50 -1.06 17.82
N GLY A 227 15.42 -1.75 18.97
CA GLY A 227 14.77 -1.27 20.18
C GLY A 227 13.27 -1.53 20.22
N ASP A 228 12.60 -0.94 21.21
CA ASP A 228 11.20 -1.28 21.55
C ASP A 228 10.21 -0.16 21.27
N HIS A 229 10.67 0.96 20.69
CA HIS A 229 9.82 2.10 20.37
C HIS A 229 8.77 1.74 19.30
N PRO A 230 7.56 2.33 19.35
CA PRO A 230 6.56 2.18 18.30
C PRO A 230 7.10 2.64 16.95
N ILE A 231 6.84 1.84 15.91
CA ILE A 231 7.18 2.16 14.53
C ILE A 231 5.90 2.63 13.84
N LEU A 232 5.83 3.93 13.54
CA LEU A 232 4.71 4.54 12.85
C LEU A 232 4.94 4.52 11.34
N VAL A 233 3.93 4.10 10.61
CA VAL A 233 3.96 4.00 9.14
C VAL A 233 2.79 4.79 8.56
N ASP A 234 3.07 5.64 7.57
CA ASP A 234 2.09 6.48 6.85
C ASP A 234 1.82 5.98 5.41
N SER A 235 2.38 4.83 5.07
CA SER A 235 2.12 4.09 3.83
C SER A 235 1.38 2.80 4.16
N ALA A 236 0.13 2.68 3.72
CA ALA A 236 -0.65 1.46 3.93
C ALA A 236 0.06 0.18 3.45
N GLY A 237 0.75 0.24 2.30
CA GLY A 237 1.48 -0.90 1.76
C GLY A 237 2.73 -1.26 2.57
N CYS A 238 3.49 -0.28 3.05
CA CYS A 238 4.61 -0.55 3.93
C CYS A 238 4.13 -1.09 5.29
N GLY A 239 3.05 -0.52 5.85
CA GLY A 239 2.51 -0.96 7.13
C GLY A 239 1.99 -2.40 7.09
N ALA A 240 1.32 -2.79 6.00
CA ALA A 240 0.89 -4.17 5.78
C ALA A 240 2.08 -5.14 5.76
N MET A 241 3.12 -4.80 5.00
CA MET A 241 4.33 -5.62 4.89
C MET A 241 5.10 -5.72 6.22
N LEU A 242 5.32 -4.59 6.91
CA LEU A 242 6.06 -4.56 8.17
C LEU A 242 5.34 -5.33 9.29
N LYS A 243 4.00 -5.28 9.33
CA LYS A 243 3.19 -6.08 10.27
C LYS A 243 3.22 -7.58 9.95
N ASP A 244 3.52 -7.95 8.71
CA ASP A 244 3.59 -9.34 8.25
C ASP A 244 4.99 -9.97 8.40
N TYR A 245 6.02 -9.21 8.76
CA TYR A 245 7.39 -9.73 8.92
C TYR A 245 7.48 -10.92 9.87
N GLY A 246 6.70 -10.94 10.94
CA GLY A 246 6.66 -12.04 11.90
C GLY A 246 6.24 -13.37 11.27
N ARG A 247 5.28 -13.35 10.35
CA ARG A 247 4.88 -14.52 9.54
C ARG A 247 5.92 -14.79 8.47
N LEU A 248 6.29 -13.76 7.71
CA LEU A 248 7.23 -13.88 6.59
C LEU A 248 8.52 -14.55 7.04
N LEU A 249 9.18 -14.06 8.09
CA LEU A 249 10.47 -14.59 8.55
C LEU A 249 10.33 -15.76 9.54
N GLY A 250 9.21 -15.88 10.25
CA GLY A 250 8.98 -16.95 11.20
C GLY A 250 9.83 -16.89 12.49
N THR A 251 10.63 -15.84 12.71
CA THR A 251 11.51 -15.70 13.89
C THR A 251 10.85 -14.91 15.03
N ALA A 252 11.39 -15.06 16.25
CA ALA A 252 10.88 -14.34 17.42
C ALA A 252 11.13 -12.82 17.31
N GLU A 253 12.29 -12.45 16.76
CA GLU A 253 12.71 -11.07 16.53
C GLU A 253 11.78 -10.38 15.54
N ALA A 254 11.40 -11.07 14.46
CA ALA A 254 10.47 -10.54 13.46
C ALA A 254 9.05 -10.37 14.00
N ARG A 255 8.59 -11.29 14.87
CA ARG A 255 7.31 -11.14 15.58
C ARG A 255 7.33 -9.97 16.55
N ALA A 256 8.42 -9.82 17.32
CA ALA A 256 8.61 -8.68 18.23
C ALA A 256 8.68 -7.36 17.46
N PHE A 257 9.36 -7.30 16.31
CA PHE A 257 9.35 -6.15 15.42
C PHE A 257 7.92 -5.81 14.96
N SER A 258 7.21 -6.78 14.40
CA SER A 258 5.87 -6.59 13.84
C SER A 258 4.87 -6.08 14.89
N ALA A 259 4.98 -6.53 16.13
CA ALA A 259 4.13 -6.10 17.25
C ALA A 259 4.25 -4.60 17.59
N ARG A 260 5.37 -3.96 17.23
CA ARG A 260 5.63 -2.53 17.45
C ARG A 260 5.13 -1.65 16.30
N VAL A 261 4.77 -2.25 15.16
CA VAL A 261 4.39 -1.53 13.94
C VAL A 261 2.94 -1.11 14.01
N ARG A 262 2.71 0.19 13.81
CA ARG A 262 1.37 0.78 13.80
C ARG A 262 1.21 1.66 12.57
N ASP A 263 0.01 1.64 12.00
CA ASP A 263 -0.37 2.73 11.11
C ASP A 263 -0.44 4.02 11.95
N VAL A 264 0.03 5.12 11.37
CA VAL A 264 0.08 6.39 12.09
C VAL A 264 -1.29 6.85 12.60
N HIS A 265 -2.38 6.52 11.88
CA HIS A 265 -3.72 6.90 12.29
C HIS A 265 -4.19 6.09 13.51
N GLU A 266 -3.79 4.81 13.64
CA GLU A 266 -4.07 4.01 14.85
C GLU A 266 -3.47 4.67 16.09
N TRP A 267 -2.21 5.09 15.98
CA TRP A 267 -1.49 5.70 17.09
C TRP A 267 -2.02 7.09 17.45
N LEU A 268 -2.41 7.89 16.45
CA LEU A 268 -3.02 9.21 16.65
C LEU A 268 -4.45 9.13 17.17
N ALA A 269 -5.25 8.14 16.75
CA ALA A 269 -6.63 7.98 17.22
C ALA A 269 -6.70 7.78 18.75
N GLU A 270 -5.74 7.07 19.33
CA GLU A 270 -5.60 6.91 20.79
C GLU A 270 -5.15 8.20 21.51
N ARG A 271 -4.64 9.17 20.76
CA ARG A 271 -4.04 10.43 21.26
C ARG A 271 -4.77 11.64 20.69
N ILE A 272 -6.00 11.45 20.24
CA ILE A 272 -6.77 12.46 19.50
C ILE A 272 -7.02 13.73 20.34
N ASP A 273 -7.13 13.56 21.66
CA ASP A 273 -7.34 14.64 22.62
C ASP A 273 -6.09 15.51 22.84
N LEU A 274 -4.90 14.98 22.51
CA LEU A 274 -3.65 15.75 22.55
C LEU A 274 -3.48 16.64 21.31
N LEU A 275 -4.26 16.39 20.25
CA LEU A 275 -4.20 17.23 19.06
C LEU A 275 -5.07 18.49 19.22
N PRO A 276 -4.62 19.63 18.66
CA PRO A 276 -5.38 20.88 18.70
C PRO A 276 -6.80 20.71 18.19
N ALA A 277 -7.77 21.27 18.91
CA ALA A 277 -9.16 21.34 18.46
C ALA A 277 -9.34 22.49 17.47
N LEU A 278 -10.28 22.33 16.53
CA LEU A 278 -10.76 23.47 15.77
C LEU A 278 -11.49 24.46 16.69
N GLY A 279 -11.27 25.75 16.45
CA GLY A 279 -12.04 26.80 17.12
C GLY A 279 -13.53 26.66 16.82
N ALA A 280 -14.37 27.05 17.79
CA ALA A 280 -15.82 27.06 17.60
C ALA A 280 -16.20 27.93 16.39
N GLY A 281 -17.03 27.40 15.49
CA GLY A 281 -17.51 28.11 14.29
C GLY A 281 -16.58 28.07 13.08
N VAL A 282 -15.43 27.40 13.13
CA VAL A 282 -14.61 27.15 11.94
C VAL A 282 -15.35 26.19 11.00
N PRO A 283 -15.66 26.58 9.75
CA PRO A 283 -16.34 25.70 8.81
C PRO A 283 -15.50 24.46 8.50
N ARG A 284 -16.16 23.29 8.50
CA ARG A 284 -15.54 22.02 8.13
C ARG A 284 -15.73 21.75 6.64
N GLY A 285 -14.63 21.51 5.94
CA GLY A 285 -14.68 21.02 4.56
C GLY A 285 -15.17 19.57 4.52
N LYS A 286 -15.78 19.16 3.41
CA LYS A 286 -16.13 17.76 3.15
C LYS A 286 -14.97 17.03 2.47
N VAL A 287 -14.60 15.87 2.99
CA VAL A 287 -13.52 15.04 2.44
C VAL A 287 -14.00 13.60 2.31
N ALA A 288 -13.96 13.05 1.09
CA ALA A 288 -14.24 11.64 0.90
C ALA A 288 -13.03 10.79 1.31
N VAL A 289 -13.26 9.63 1.90
CA VAL A 289 -12.17 8.72 2.29
C VAL A 289 -12.10 7.54 1.32
N GLN A 290 -10.98 7.46 0.59
CA GLN A 290 -10.65 6.28 -0.19
C GLN A 290 -9.77 5.34 0.64
N ASP A 291 -10.32 4.20 1.04
CA ASP A 291 -9.58 3.18 1.77
C ASP A 291 -8.52 2.50 0.91
N PRO A 292 -7.22 2.67 1.20
CA PRO A 292 -6.22 1.79 0.61
C PRO A 292 -6.51 0.35 1.04
N CYS A 293 -6.60 -0.56 0.08
CA CYS A 293 -6.96 -1.96 0.34
C CYS A 293 -6.05 -2.64 1.38
N HIS A 294 -4.75 -2.33 1.38
CA HIS A 294 -3.81 -2.81 2.40
C HIS A 294 -4.05 -2.25 3.79
N LEU A 295 -4.60 -1.04 3.91
CA LEU A 295 -4.98 -0.48 5.19
C LEU A 295 -6.25 -1.15 5.73
N ARG A 296 -7.26 -1.33 4.86
CA ARG A 296 -8.57 -1.90 5.25
C ARG A 296 -8.54 -3.40 5.46
N HIS A 297 -8.01 -4.16 4.50
CA HIS A 297 -8.16 -5.62 4.49
C HIS A 297 -7.00 -6.35 5.17
N VAL A 298 -5.78 -5.81 5.09
CA VAL A 298 -4.57 -6.45 5.64
C VAL A 298 -4.31 -5.93 7.04
N GLN A 299 -4.09 -4.63 7.18
CA GLN A 299 -3.82 -4.03 8.48
C GLN A 299 -5.05 -3.91 9.37
N LYS A 300 -6.26 -3.89 8.78
CA LYS A 300 -7.54 -3.66 9.47
C LYS A 300 -7.59 -2.32 10.23
N ALA A 301 -6.88 -1.32 9.71
CA ALA A 301 -6.62 -0.02 10.35
C ALA A 301 -7.30 1.17 9.63
N HIS A 302 -8.41 0.93 8.93
CA HIS A 302 -9.11 1.97 8.16
C HIS A 302 -10.01 2.89 9.01
N LEU A 303 -10.59 2.39 10.12
CA LEU A 303 -11.44 3.19 11.01
C LEU A 303 -10.69 4.34 11.73
N PRO A 304 -9.46 4.15 12.25
CA PRO A 304 -8.68 5.24 12.83
C PRO A 304 -8.47 6.44 11.91
N VAL A 305 -8.45 6.25 10.59
CA VAL A 305 -8.40 7.35 9.62
C VAL A 305 -9.63 8.25 9.78
N ARG A 306 -10.83 7.68 9.97
CA ARG A 306 -12.04 8.46 10.23
C ARG A 306 -11.97 9.17 11.56
N THR A 307 -11.53 8.49 12.62
CA THR A 307 -11.39 9.09 13.95
C THR A 307 -10.53 10.35 13.91
N VAL A 308 -9.38 10.27 13.23
CA VAL A 308 -8.47 11.42 13.08
C VAL A 308 -9.08 12.51 12.19
N LEU A 309 -9.62 12.16 11.01
CA LEU A 309 -10.18 13.15 10.08
C LEU A 309 -11.44 13.84 10.63
N ALA A 310 -12.33 13.12 11.30
CA ALA A 310 -13.60 13.65 11.81
C ALA A 310 -13.42 14.74 12.88
N ARG A 311 -12.20 14.92 13.41
CA ARG A 311 -11.84 16.05 14.27
C ARG A 311 -11.63 17.36 13.51
N TYR A 312 -11.38 17.29 12.19
CA TYR A 312 -11.03 18.45 11.37
C TYR A 312 -11.95 18.67 10.16
N VAL A 313 -12.59 17.64 9.65
CA VAL A 313 -13.41 17.69 8.43
C VAL A 313 -14.70 16.90 8.60
N ASP A 314 -15.66 17.15 7.71
CA ASP A 314 -16.83 16.30 7.54
C ASP A 314 -16.45 15.13 6.63
N VAL A 315 -16.32 13.94 7.23
CA VAL A 315 -15.94 12.73 6.53
C VAL A 315 -17.10 12.21 5.69
N VAL A 316 -16.84 11.97 4.40
CA VAL A 316 -17.78 11.36 3.47
C VAL A 316 -17.29 9.96 3.12
N GLU A 317 -18.14 8.95 3.32
CA GLU A 317 -17.82 7.57 2.95
C GLU A 317 -18.10 7.34 1.46
N LEU A 318 -17.24 6.53 0.83
CA LEU A 318 -17.43 6.06 -0.53
C LEU A 318 -18.35 4.83 -0.55
N ASP A 319 -19.23 4.71 -1.54
CA ASP A 319 -20.23 3.65 -1.67
C ASP A 319 -19.70 2.39 -2.39
N ASP A 320 -18.47 1.98 -2.06
CA ASP A 320 -17.78 0.87 -2.74
C ASP A 320 -17.18 -0.19 -1.83
N GLU A 321 -17.48 -0.13 -0.53
CA GLU A 321 -17.04 -1.13 0.45
C GLU A 321 -15.52 -1.38 0.46
N GLY A 322 -14.73 -0.34 0.15
CA GLY A 322 -13.28 -0.41 0.16
C GLY A 322 -12.69 -1.08 -1.08
N LEU A 323 -13.43 -1.09 -2.20
CA LEU A 323 -12.96 -1.65 -3.47
C LEU A 323 -11.60 -1.07 -3.86
N CYS A 324 -10.72 -1.89 -4.42
CA CYS A 324 -9.38 -1.47 -4.83
C CYS A 324 -9.43 -0.32 -5.86
N CYS A 325 -8.50 0.63 -5.75
CA CYS A 325 -8.35 1.71 -6.72
C CYS A 325 -7.59 1.32 -8.01
N GLY A 326 -7.07 0.09 -8.10
CA GLY A 326 -6.37 -0.42 -9.28
C GLY A 326 -4.85 -0.17 -9.31
N ALA A 327 -4.30 0.57 -8.35
CA ALA A 327 -2.88 0.91 -8.33
C ALA A 327 -1.96 -0.32 -8.18
N GLY A 328 -2.17 -1.13 -7.12
CA GLY A 328 -1.37 -2.33 -6.80
C GLY A 328 0.15 -2.14 -6.82
N GLY A 329 0.64 -0.90 -6.60
CA GLY A 329 2.05 -0.57 -6.75
C GLY A 329 2.53 -0.74 -8.19
N ALA A 330 3.40 -1.73 -8.42
CA ALA A 330 3.89 -2.07 -9.74
C ALA A 330 2.78 -2.58 -10.68
N TYR A 331 1.68 -3.12 -10.14
CA TYR A 331 0.57 -3.65 -10.94
C TYR A 331 0.07 -2.68 -12.01
N SER A 332 -0.17 -1.41 -11.66
CA SER A 332 -0.66 -0.40 -12.61
C SER A 332 0.31 -0.09 -13.76
N VAL A 333 1.59 -0.40 -13.59
CA VAL A 333 2.61 -0.28 -14.65
C VAL A 333 2.65 -1.54 -15.51
N LEU A 334 2.44 -2.71 -14.90
CA LEU A 334 2.53 -4.02 -15.57
C LEU A 334 1.23 -4.40 -16.29
N HIS A 335 0.08 -3.93 -15.79
CA HIS A 335 -1.28 -4.20 -16.30
C HIS A 335 -2.07 -2.89 -16.47
N PRO A 336 -1.62 -1.96 -17.33
CA PRO A 336 -2.18 -0.61 -17.39
C PRO A 336 -3.66 -0.57 -17.79
N ASP A 337 -4.10 -1.43 -18.70
CA ASP A 337 -5.50 -1.47 -19.13
C ASP A 337 -6.43 -1.93 -17.99
N MET A 338 -6.10 -3.05 -17.35
CA MET A 338 -6.89 -3.56 -16.23
C MET A 338 -6.87 -2.61 -15.04
N ALA A 339 -5.72 -1.98 -14.74
CA ALA A 339 -5.62 -0.98 -13.71
C ALA A 339 -6.48 0.27 -14.01
N ARG A 340 -6.50 0.73 -15.26
CA ARG A 340 -7.37 1.84 -15.71
C ARG A 340 -8.85 1.49 -15.50
N ASP A 341 -9.26 0.29 -15.90
CA ASP A 341 -10.66 -0.11 -15.82
C ASP A 341 -11.09 -0.31 -14.36
N ILE A 342 -10.22 -0.83 -13.50
CA ILE A 342 -10.46 -0.87 -12.05
C ILE A 342 -10.55 0.55 -11.47
N ARG A 343 -9.65 1.44 -11.88
CA ARG A 343 -9.66 2.84 -11.45
C ARG A 343 -10.96 3.53 -11.84
N HIS A 344 -11.46 3.31 -13.05
CA HIS A 344 -12.72 3.89 -13.51
C HIS A 344 -13.87 3.62 -12.53
N ARG A 345 -14.02 2.37 -12.07
CA ARG A 345 -15.03 2.00 -11.06
C ARG A 345 -14.87 2.77 -9.73
N LYS A 346 -13.62 3.03 -9.32
CA LYS A 346 -13.32 3.85 -8.13
C LYS A 346 -13.65 5.32 -8.37
N LEU A 347 -13.40 5.85 -9.56
CA LEU A 347 -13.74 7.22 -9.93
C LEU A 347 -15.26 7.44 -9.91
N GLU A 348 -16.05 6.51 -10.45
CA GLU A 348 -17.52 6.59 -10.38
C GLU A 348 -18.04 6.71 -8.93
N SER A 349 -17.42 6.00 -7.98
CA SER A 349 -17.73 6.09 -6.55
C SER A 349 -17.34 7.45 -5.95
N ILE A 350 -16.15 7.94 -6.28
CA ILE A 350 -15.67 9.27 -5.87
C ILE A 350 -16.54 10.39 -6.46
N GLU A 351 -16.99 10.26 -7.70
CA GLU A 351 -17.86 11.26 -8.33
C GLU A 351 -19.23 11.35 -7.62
N ARG A 352 -19.79 10.20 -7.22
CA ARG A 352 -21.04 10.15 -6.44
C ARG A 352 -20.92 10.76 -5.05
N SER A 353 -19.72 10.78 -4.45
CA SER A 353 -19.50 11.42 -3.14
C SER A 353 -19.56 12.95 -3.20
N ALA A 354 -19.48 13.55 -4.41
CA ALA A 354 -19.57 14.99 -4.64
C ALA A 354 -18.60 15.84 -3.79
N THR A 355 -17.39 15.32 -3.56
CA THR A 355 -16.35 15.96 -2.74
C THR A 355 -15.19 16.44 -3.61
N ALA A 356 -14.67 17.63 -3.32
CA ALA A 356 -13.52 18.19 -4.04
C ALA A 356 -12.18 17.51 -3.70
N VAL A 357 -12.05 16.98 -2.47
CA VAL A 357 -10.82 16.36 -1.96
C VAL A 357 -11.10 14.93 -1.51
N VAL A 358 -10.17 14.03 -1.82
CA VAL A 358 -10.20 12.63 -1.39
C VAL A 358 -8.99 12.34 -0.49
N ALA A 359 -9.23 11.80 0.69
CA ALA A 359 -8.19 11.32 1.59
C ALA A 359 -7.79 9.88 1.23
N SER A 360 -6.49 9.63 1.05
CA SER A 360 -5.93 8.30 0.76
C SER A 360 -4.57 8.10 1.43
N ALA A 361 -4.49 7.16 2.38
CA ALA A 361 -3.30 6.89 3.20
C ALA A 361 -2.31 5.91 2.53
N ASN A 362 -2.11 6.03 1.21
CA ASN A 362 -1.14 5.19 0.50
C ASN A 362 -0.60 5.88 -0.76
N PRO A 363 0.72 5.95 -0.94
CA PRO A 363 1.32 6.68 -2.05
C PRO A 363 0.90 6.15 -3.42
N GLY A 364 0.78 4.83 -3.58
CA GLY A 364 0.33 4.23 -4.84
C GLY A 364 -1.11 4.59 -5.18
N CYS A 365 -1.98 4.66 -4.18
CA CYS A 365 -3.39 5.02 -4.39
C CYS A 365 -3.54 6.51 -4.73
N SER A 366 -2.92 7.40 -3.95
CA SER A 366 -2.97 8.84 -4.18
C SER A 366 -2.44 9.20 -5.57
N MET A 367 -1.24 8.73 -5.95
CA MET A 367 -0.68 9.00 -7.28
C MET A 367 -1.54 8.47 -8.42
N HIS A 368 -2.11 7.28 -8.25
CA HIS A 368 -2.92 6.65 -9.29
C HIS A 368 -4.24 7.38 -9.52
N LEU A 369 -4.85 7.94 -8.47
CA LEU A 369 -6.05 8.77 -8.54
C LEU A 369 -5.74 10.19 -9.02
N CYS A 370 -4.64 10.80 -8.56
CA CYS A 370 -4.17 12.10 -9.05
C CYS A 370 -3.87 12.08 -10.56
N ALA A 371 -3.35 10.97 -11.08
CA ALA A 371 -3.15 10.80 -12.52
C ALA A 371 -4.46 10.80 -13.33
N ALA A 372 -5.61 10.61 -12.67
CA ALA A 372 -6.95 10.70 -13.26
C ALA A 372 -7.66 12.04 -12.95
N GLY A 373 -6.95 13.00 -12.35
CA GLY A 373 -7.50 14.34 -12.08
C GLY A 373 -8.18 14.50 -10.71
N ILE A 374 -8.14 13.48 -9.84
CA ILE A 374 -8.65 13.59 -8.47
C ILE A 374 -7.65 14.31 -7.57
N ASP A 375 -8.08 15.25 -6.74
CA ASP A 375 -7.26 15.83 -5.67
C ASP A 375 -7.18 14.84 -4.49
N ALA A 376 -6.35 13.81 -4.65
CA ALA A 376 -6.13 12.78 -3.64
C ALA A 376 -4.93 13.14 -2.76
N ARG A 377 -5.18 13.36 -1.46
CA ARG A 377 -4.17 13.77 -0.48
C ARG A 377 -4.06 12.76 0.65
N HIS A 378 -2.89 12.67 1.27
CA HIS A 378 -2.75 11.89 2.50
C HIS A 378 -3.59 12.52 3.63
N PRO A 379 -4.30 11.76 4.48
CA PRO A 379 -5.14 12.34 5.54
C PRO A 379 -4.38 13.32 6.44
N LEU A 380 -3.16 12.98 6.85
CA LEU A 380 -2.35 13.86 7.69
C LEU A 380 -1.80 15.11 6.99
N VAL A 381 -1.78 15.15 5.65
CA VAL A 381 -1.50 16.40 4.92
C VAL A 381 -2.70 17.35 5.00
N ILE A 382 -3.93 16.79 4.96
CA ILE A 382 -5.16 17.57 5.14
C ILE A 382 -5.21 18.14 6.57
N VAL A 383 -4.95 17.28 7.57
CA VAL A 383 -4.94 17.69 8.99
C VAL A 383 -3.87 18.77 9.24
N ASP A 384 -2.63 18.55 8.81
CA ASP A 384 -1.54 19.51 8.98
C ASP A 384 -1.85 20.87 8.33
N ALA A 385 -2.42 20.88 7.12
CA ALA A 385 -2.82 22.13 6.46
C ALA A 385 -3.92 22.87 7.23
N ILE A 386 -4.96 22.17 7.69
CA ILE A 386 -6.05 22.76 8.47
C ILE A 386 -5.52 23.34 9.79
N ILE A 387 -4.62 22.64 10.48
CA ILE A 387 -4.03 23.12 11.74
C ILE A 387 -3.14 24.35 11.50
N ALA A 388 -2.43 24.42 10.36
CA ALA A 388 -1.60 25.56 10.02
C ALA A 388 -2.42 26.80 9.61
N GLU A 389 -3.57 26.62 8.95
CA GLU A 389 -4.45 27.69 8.46
C GLU A 389 -5.45 28.18 9.53
N GLY A 390 -5.98 27.25 10.33
CA GLY A 390 -6.93 27.54 11.40
C GLY A 390 -6.18 27.98 12.65
N GLY A 391 -6.19 29.29 12.95
CA GLY A 391 -5.60 29.88 14.14
C GLY A 391 -5.83 29.01 15.38
N LEU A 392 -4.76 28.35 15.83
CA LEU A 392 -4.76 27.38 16.93
C LEU A 392 -5.46 27.99 18.15
N ALA A 393 -6.62 27.45 18.52
CA ALA A 393 -7.15 27.65 19.86
C ALA A 393 -6.21 26.90 20.81
N HIS A 394 -5.20 27.60 21.32
CA HIS A 394 -4.34 27.07 22.36
C HIS A 394 -5.23 26.78 23.56
N GLY A 395 -5.49 25.50 23.82
CA GLY A 395 -6.19 25.06 25.02
C GLY A 395 -5.45 25.61 26.24
N ARG A 396 -6.24 26.20 27.16
CA ARG A 396 -5.77 26.72 28.44
C ARG A 396 -5.31 25.60 29.37
#